data_AF-A0AAD5WD39-F1
#
_entry.id   AF-A0AAD5WD39-F1
#
_cell.length_a   1.000
_cell.length_b   1.000
_cell.length_c   1.000
_cell.angle_alpha   90.00
_cell.angle_beta   90.00
_cell.angle_gamma   90.00
#
_symmetry.space_group_name_H-M   'P 1'
#
loop_
_entity.id
_entity.type
_entity.pdbx_description
1 polymer ?
#
loop_
_entity_poly.entity_id
_entity_poly.type
_entity_poly.pdbx_seq_one_letter_code
_entity_poly.pdbx_strand_id
1 'polypeptide(L)'
;MTDLAVAMTDERKRKRMVSNRESARRSRMKKQLHLEELISEMARLKSENAQAEMHANLLTERYGKVEAENAVLRAEAAQLAERLESANMHLSLFEVVRGVKMDIEEISDPFLRPWLPVCTTQIKQCNC
;
A
#
# COMPACT_ATOMS: atom_id res chain seq x y z
N MET A 1 16.98 -23.76 -75.79
CA MET A 1 17.64 -23.84 -74.46
C MET A 1 17.33 -22.62 -73.57
N THR A 2 16.97 -21.46 -74.16
CA THR A 2 16.62 -20.21 -73.47
C THR A 2 15.19 -20.17 -72.89
N ASP A 3 14.21 -20.76 -73.57
CA ASP A 3 12.80 -20.64 -73.18
C ASP A 3 12.45 -21.39 -71.89
N LEU A 4 13.13 -22.51 -71.62
CA LEU A 4 13.00 -23.26 -70.37
C LEU A 4 13.52 -22.44 -69.17
N ALA A 5 14.59 -21.67 -69.35
CA ALA A 5 15.13 -20.81 -68.30
C ALA A 5 14.17 -19.64 -68.00
N VAL A 6 13.56 -19.04 -69.03
CA VAL A 6 12.55 -17.98 -68.87
C VAL A 6 11.32 -18.50 -68.12
N ALA A 7 10.76 -19.65 -68.53
CA ALA A 7 9.62 -20.26 -67.86
C ALA A 7 9.90 -20.58 -66.38
N MET A 8 11.10 -21.09 -66.06
CA MET A 8 11.54 -21.33 -64.68
C MET A 8 11.65 -20.05 -63.86
N THR A 9 12.15 -18.95 -64.45
CA THR A 9 12.23 -17.66 -63.76
C THR A 9 10.86 -17.05 -63.49
N ASP A 10 9.91 -17.18 -64.42
CA ASP A 10 8.56 -16.65 -64.26
C ASP A 10 7.76 -17.46 -63.24
N GLU A 11 7.93 -18.78 -63.21
CA GLU A 11 7.35 -19.62 -62.15
C GLU A 11 7.94 -19.28 -60.77
N ARG A 12 9.25 -18.99 -60.68
CA ARG A 12 9.88 -18.51 -59.45
C ARG A 12 9.32 -17.15 -59.00
N LYS A 13 9.13 -16.21 -59.93
CA LYS A 13 8.50 -14.90 -59.63
C LYS A 13 7.07 -15.09 -59.15
N ARG A 14 6.27 -15.92 -59.81
CA ARG A 14 4.89 -16.23 -59.42
C ARG A 14 4.83 -16.80 -58.00
N LYS A 15 5.68 -17.79 -57.68
CA LYS A 15 5.79 -18.36 -56.33
C LYS A 15 6.20 -17.30 -55.29
N ARG A 16 7.15 -16.42 -55.61
CA ARG A 16 7.56 -15.31 -54.73
C ARG A 16 6.42 -14.33 -54.47
N MET A 17 5.64 -13.98 -55.48
CA MET A 17 4.50 -13.07 -55.33
C MET A 17 3.43 -13.65 -54.41
N VAL A 18 3.12 -14.94 -54.55
CA VAL A 18 2.17 -15.64 -53.67
C VAL A 18 2.71 -15.71 -52.24
N SER A 19 3.96 -16.14 -52.06
CA SER A 19 4.59 -16.25 -50.74
C SER A 19 4.73 -14.89 -50.03
N ASN A 20 5.12 -13.84 -50.75
CA ASN A 20 5.21 -12.48 -50.20
C ASN A 20 3.83 -11.93 -49.84
N ARG A 21 2.82 -12.16 -50.68
CA ARG A 21 1.43 -11.78 -50.35
C ARG A 21 0.97 -12.46 -49.07
N GLU A 22 1.25 -13.75 -48.92
CA GLU A 22 0.88 -14.49 -47.73
C GLU A 22 1.67 -14.03 -46.49
N SER A 23 2.98 -13.79 -46.62
CA SER A 23 3.80 -13.31 -45.51
C SER A 23 3.41 -11.89 -45.08
N ALA A 24 3.09 -11.00 -46.01
CA ALA A 24 2.55 -9.67 -45.73
C ALA A 24 1.20 -9.76 -45.00
N ARG A 25 0.30 -10.66 -45.43
CA ARG A 25 -0.97 -10.91 -44.74
C ARG A 25 -0.75 -11.41 -43.31
N ARG A 26 0.10 -12.43 -43.13
CA ARG A 26 0.44 -12.97 -41.80
C ARG A 26 1.07 -11.91 -40.91
N SER A 27 1.96 -11.07 -41.45
CA SER A 27 2.58 -9.97 -40.72
C SER A 27 1.56 -8.94 -40.26
N ARG A 28 0.63 -8.53 -41.13
CA ARG A 28 -0.47 -7.62 -40.77
C ARG A 28 -1.38 -8.22 -39.70
N MET A 29 -1.76 -9.49 -39.85
CA MET A 29 -2.57 -10.21 -38.87
C MET A 29 -1.88 -10.27 -37.50
N LYS A 30 -0.58 -10.61 -37.45
CA LYS A 30 0.18 -10.67 -36.20
C LYS A 30 0.23 -9.29 -35.51
N LYS A 31 0.44 -8.22 -36.27
CA LYS A 31 0.44 -6.85 -35.72
C LYS A 31 -0.95 -6.46 -35.19
N GLN A 32 -2.02 -6.82 -35.89
CA GLN A 32 -3.38 -6.55 -35.46
C GLN A 32 -3.70 -7.25 -34.13
N LEU A 33 -3.40 -8.55 -34.03
CA LEU A 33 -3.60 -9.32 -32.79
C LEU A 33 -2.81 -8.74 -31.62
N HIS A 34 -1.56 -8.31 -31.85
CA HIS A 34 -0.76 -7.69 -30.80
C HIS A 34 -1.31 -6.34 -30.36
N LEU A 35 -1.85 -5.53 -31.28
CA LEU A 35 -2.53 -4.29 -30.91
C LEU A 35 -3.79 -4.55 -30.07
N GLU A 36 -4.58 -5.55 -30.43
CA GLU A 36 -5.77 -5.96 -29.67
C GLU A 36 -5.40 -6.44 -28.26
N GLU A 37 -4.35 -7.25 -28.13
CA GLU A 37 -3.79 -7.68 -26.86
C GLU A 37 -3.37 -6.48 -25.99
N LEU A 38 -2.60 -5.54 -26.55
CA LEU A 38 -2.17 -4.34 -25.82
C LEU A 38 -3.36 -3.45 -25.40
N ILE A 39 -4.39 -3.33 -26.22
CA ILE A 39 -5.61 -2.58 -25.87
C ILE A 39 -6.34 -3.28 -24.70
N SER A 40 -6.47 -4.61 -24.75
CA SER A 40 -7.10 -5.37 -23.69
C SER A 40 -6.33 -5.24 -22.36
N GLU A 41 -5.00 -5.27 -22.44
CA GLU A 41 -4.14 -5.13 -21.28
C GLU A 41 -4.20 -3.73 -20.69
N MET A 42 -4.21 -2.70 -21.53
CA MET A 42 -4.42 -1.32 -21.07
C MET A 42 -5.77 -1.15 -20.38
N ALA A 43 -6.84 -1.75 -20.91
CA ALA A 43 -8.16 -1.69 -20.28
C ALA A 43 -8.17 -2.40 -18.92
N ARG A 44 -7.55 -3.59 -18.83
CA ARG A 44 -7.38 -4.33 -17.57
C ARG A 44 -6.63 -3.50 -16.53
N LEU A 45 -5.46 -2.98 -16.89
CA LEU A 45 -4.62 -2.17 -15.99
C LEU A 45 -5.34 -0.89 -15.54
N LYS A 46 -6.11 -0.23 -16.43
CA LYS A 46 -6.92 0.92 -16.04
C LYS A 46 -7.99 0.56 -15.00
N SER A 47 -8.67 -0.57 -15.19
CA SER A 47 -9.66 -1.06 -14.24
C SER A 47 -9.02 -1.40 -12.88
N GLU A 48 -7.87 -2.09 -12.89
CA GLU A 48 -7.15 -2.43 -11.67
C GLU A 48 -6.64 -1.21 -10.93
N ASN A 49 -6.13 -0.21 -11.65
CA ASN A 49 -5.69 1.04 -11.06
C ASN A 49 -6.85 1.80 -10.39
N ALA A 50 -8.02 1.87 -11.06
CA ALA A 50 -9.21 2.49 -10.49
C ALA A 50 -9.72 1.76 -9.23
N GLN A 51 -9.65 0.43 -9.22
CA GLN A 51 -9.98 -0.37 -8.03
C GLN A 51 -9.00 -0.11 -6.89
N ALA A 52 -7.69 -0.12 -7.17
CA ALA A 52 -6.65 0.14 -6.18
C ALA A 52 -6.82 1.55 -5.56
N GLU A 53 -7.10 2.55 -6.38
CA GLU A 53 -7.37 3.92 -5.93
C GLU A 53 -8.61 3.99 -5.01
N MET A 54 -9.71 3.33 -5.39
CA MET A 54 -10.90 3.23 -4.54
C MET A 54 -10.59 2.58 -3.19
N HIS A 55 -9.82 1.47 -3.19
CA HIS A 55 -9.42 0.79 -1.96
C HIS A 55 -8.52 1.65 -1.08
N ALA A 56 -7.56 2.36 -1.68
CA ALA A 56 -6.70 3.29 -0.95
C ALA A 56 -7.53 4.39 -0.28
N ASN A 57 -8.45 5.02 -1.01
CA ASN A 57 -9.32 6.06 -0.47
C ASN A 57 -10.18 5.55 0.71
N LEU A 58 -10.77 4.36 0.58
CA LEU A 58 -11.55 3.74 1.66
C LEU A 58 -10.69 3.47 2.90
N LEU A 59 -9.46 2.97 2.71
CA LEU A 59 -8.53 2.72 3.80
C LEU A 59 -8.11 4.02 4.49
N THR A 60 -7.84 5.08 3.72
CA THR A 60 -7.53 6.40 4.27
C THR A 60 -8.68 6.95 5.11
N GLU A 61 -9.94 6.82 4.65
CA GLU A 61 -11.11 7.24 5.42
C GLU A 61 -11.23 6.45 6.73
N ARG A 62 -11.10 5.12 6.66
CA ARG A 62 -11.17 4.25 7.85
C ARG A 62 -10.05 4.54 8.83
N TYR A 63 -8.83 4.74 8.34
CA TYR A 63 -7.69 5.12 9.17
C TYR A 63 -7.93 6.46 9.88
N GLY A 64 -8.49 7.45 9.16
CA GLY A 64 -8.88 8.73 9.76
C GLY A 64 -9.89 8.59 10.90
N LYS A 65 -10.87 7.68 10.78
CA LYS A 65 -11.84 7.40 11.86
C LYS A 65 -11.14 6.79 13.08
N VAL A 66 -10.30 5.78 12.87
CA VAL A 66 -9.55 5.13 13.97
C VAL A 66 -8.62 6.12 14.66
N GLU A 67 -7.95 7.00 13.92
CA GLU A 67 -7.06 8.00 14.54
C GLU A 67 -7.86 9.06 15.33
N ALA A 68 -9.05 9.44 14.87
CA ALA A 68 -9.94 10.31 15.63
C ALA A 68 -10.42 9.64 16.94
N GLU A 69 -10.82 8.37 16.88
CA GLU A 69 -11.18 7.58 18.08
C GLU A 69 -9.99 7.45 19.04
N ASN A 70 -8.79 7.17 18.53
CA ASN A 70 -7.57 7.14 19.32
C ASN A 70 -7.29 8.50 19.99
N ALA A 71 -7.51 9.62 19.30
CA ALA A 71 -7.32 10.94 19.87
C ALA A 71 -8.29 11.21 21.03
N VAL A 72 -9.55 10.79 20.90
CA VAL A 72 -10.56 10.88 21.99
C VAL A 72 -10.11 10.04 23.18
N LEU A 73 -9.77 8.77 22.97
CA LEU A 73 -9.32 7.88 24.04
C LEU A 73 -8.07 8.40 24.76
N ARG A 74 -7.12 9.00 24.02
CA ARG A 74 -5.93 9.64 24.60
C ARG A 74 -6.31 10.83 25.48
N ALA A 75 -7.26 11.66 25.04
CA ALA A 75 -7.73 12.79 25.83
C ALA A 75 -8.45 12.34 27.12
N GLU A 76 -9.28 11.30 27.03
CA GLU A 76 -9.95 10.71 28.20
C GLU A 76 -8.94 10.10 29.18
N ALA A 77 -7.95 9.35 28.68
CA ALA A 77 -6.88 8.79 29.51
C ALA A 77 -6.10 9.89 30.25
N ALA A 78 -5.75 10.99 29.56
CA ALA A 78 -5.07 12.13 30.17
C ALA A 78 -5.91 12.78 31.28
N GLN A 79 -7.22 12.97 31.06
CA GLN A 79 -8.12 13.51 32.09
C GLN A 79 -8.24 12.59 33.31
N LEU A 80 -8.32 11.29 33.10
CA LEU A 80 -8.38 10.32 34.19
C LEU A 80 -7.08 10.30 34.99
N ALA A 81 -5.93 10.40 34.32
CA ALA A 81 -4.63 10.51 34.97
C ALA A 81 -4.52 11.77 35.84
N GLU A 82 -4.93 12.94 35.33
CA GLU A 82 -4.93 14.19 36.11
C GLU A 82 -5.81 14.07 37.36
N ARG A 83 -6.99 13.45 37.23
CA ARG A 83 -7.88 13.20 38.39
C ARG A 83 -7.25 12.25 39.41
N LEU A 84 -6.54 11.22 38.94
CA LEU A 84 -5.83 10.29 39.80
C LEU A 84 -4.69 10.98 40.55
N GLU A 85 -3.90 11.80 39.86
CA GLU A 85 -2.84 12.61 40.48
C GLU A 85 -3.39 13.57 41.54
N SER A 86 -4.50 14.25 41.25
CA SER A 86 -5.18 15.12 42.22
C SER A 86 -5.65 14.34 43.45
N ALA A 87 -6.24 13.16 43.27
CA ALA A 87 -6.66 12.31 44.37
C ALA A 87 -5.47 11.84 45.21
N ASN A 88 -4.38 11.41 44.57
CA ASN A 88 -3.14 11.00 45.24
C ASN A 88 -2.52 12.15 46.02
N MET A 89 -2.53 13.37 45.49
CA MET A 89 -2.06 14.57 46.18
C MET A 89 -2.91 14.86 47.44
N HIS A 90 -4.24 14.71 47.35
CA HIS A 90 -5.12 14.89 48.50
C HIS A 90 -4.89 13.83 49.59
N LEU A 91 -4.66 12.57 49.19
CA LEU A 91 -4.33 11.51 50.13
C LEU A 91 -2.99 11.77 50.82
N SER A 92 -1.97 12.18 50.07
CA SER A 92 -0.66 12.56 50.64
C SER A 92 -0.79 13.70 51.66
N LEU A 93 -1.60 14.73 51.37
CA LEU A 93 -1.89 15.79 52.35
C LEU A 93 -2.57 15.24 53.60
N PHE A 94 -3.53 14.32 53.45
CA PHE A 94 -4.21 13.69 54.59
C PHE A 94 -3.23 12.89 55.48
N GLU A 95 -2.28 12.17 54.89
CA GLU A 95 -1.22 11.49 55.64
C GLU A 95 -0.41 12.48 56.48
N VAL A 96 0.02 13.60 55.88
CA VAL A 96 0.79 14.64 56.57
C VAL A 96 0.01 15.26 57.72
N VAL A 97 -1.29 15.53 57.53
CA VAL A 97 -2.14 16.17 58.55
C VAL A 97 -2.53 15.20 59.68
N ARG A 98 -2.77 13.92 59.36
CA ARG A 98 -3.32 12.94 60.31
C ARG A 98 -2.27 12.00 60.89
N GLY A 99 -1.05 11.97 60.34
CA GLY A 99 0.03 11.09 60.76
C GLY A 99 -0.23 9.60 60.49
N VAL A 100 -1.21 9.27 59.65
CA VAL A 100 -1.55 7.90 59.27
C VAL A 100 -1.01 7.65 57.88
N LYS A 101 -0.06 6.72 57.75
CA LYS A 101 0.49 6.30 56.47
C LYS A 101 -0.56 5.52 55.67
N MET A 102 -0.84 5.95 54.45
CA MET A 102 -1.67 5.30 53.45
C MET A 102 -0.73 4.70 52.40
N ASP A 103 -0.60 3.38 52.37
CA ASP A 103 0.22 2.71 51.35
C ASP A 103 -0.49 2.81 49.98
N ILE A 104 -0.21 3.87 49.23
CA ILE A 104 -0.66 4.02 47.84
C ILE A 104 0.38 3.33 46.96
N GLU A 105 0.05 2.14 46.44
CA GLU A 105 0.86 1.50 45.41
C GLU A 105 0.87 2.38 44.16
N GLU A 106 2.06 2.78 43.72
CA GLU A 106 2.26 3.54 42.49
C GLU A 106 1.81 2.65 41.32
N ILE A 107 0.65 2.98 40.74
CA ILE A 107 0.18 2.30 39.53
C ILE A 107 1.15 2.69 38.42
N SER A 108 2.12 1.82 38.13
CA SER A 108 2.96 1.90 36.94
C SER A 108 2.05 1.68 35.74
N ASP A 109 1.43 2.75 35.24
CA ASP A 109 0.40 2.65 34.22
C ASP A 109 1.01 2.78 32.81
N PRO A 110 1.01 1.71 31.99
CA PRO A 110 1.38 1.77 30.58
C PRO A 110 0.47 2.69 29.75
N PHE A 111 -0.74 3.03 30.22
CA PHE A 111 -1.68 3.93 29.55
C PHE A 111 -1.22 5.39 29.52
N LEU A 112 -0.28 5.78 30.40
CA LEU A 112 0.39 7.10 30.35
C LEU A 112 1.56 7.14 29.36
N ARG A 113 1.96 5.98 28.83
CA ARG A 113 3.06 5.83 27.87
C ARG A 113 2.70 4.87 26.73
N PRO A 114 1.55 5.07 26.05
CA PRO A 114 1.03 4.08 25.11
C PRO A 114 1.93 3.87 23.88
N TRP A 115 2.82 4.83 23.58
CA TRP A 115 3.71 4.79 22.43
C TRP A 115 5.08 5.40 22.72
N LEU A 116 5.67 5.12 23.90
CA LEU A 116 7.13 5.19 23.93
C LEU A 116 7.61 4.24 22.83
N PRO A 117 8.44 4.69 21.88
CA PRO A 117 9.05 3.75 20.96
C PRO A 117 9.67 2.69 21.85
N VAL A 118 9.43 1.41 21.54
CA VAL A 118 10.27 0.34 22.06
C VAL A 118 11.65 0.60 21.47
N CYS A 119 12.37 1.57 22.01
CA CYS A 119 13.77 1.77 21.78
C CYS A 119 14.44 0.70 22.65
N THR A 120 14.30 -0.55 22.21
CA THR A 120 15.30 -1.55 22.49
C THR A 120 16.55 -1.03 21.82
N THR A 121 17.46 -0.53 22.64
CA THR A 121 18.89 -0.53 22.40
C THR A 121 19.29 -1.23 21.10
N GLN A 122 19.83 -0.43 20.16
CA GLN A 122 20.53 -0.77 18.90
C GLN A 122 19.70 -0.71 17.60
N ILE A 123 19.31 0.51 17.21
CA ILE A 123 19.37 0.91 15.80
C ILE A 123 20.54 1.90 15.67
N LYS A 124 21.76 1.36 15.73
CA LYS A 124 22.86 1.96 14.98
C LYS A 124 22.90 1.21 13.66
N GLN A 125 22.85 1.95 12.55
CA GLN A 125 22.88 1.50 11.15
C GLN A 125 21.52 1.26 10.48
N CYS A 126 20.79 2.35 10.23
CA CYS A 126 20.09 2.51 8.95
C CYS A 126 20.48 3.88 8.40
N ASN A 127 21.42 3.88 7.45
CA ASN A 127 21.60 5.00 6.53
C ASN A 127 20.50 4.88 5.47
N CYS A 128 19.59 5.84 5.43
CA CYS A 128 18.97 6.27 4.19
C CYS A 128 19.77 7.48 3.68
#